data_AF-A0A0A2B497-F1
#
_entry.id   AF-A0A0A2B497-F1
#
_cell.length_a   1.000
_cell.length_b   1.000
_cell.length_c   1.000
_cell.angle_alpha   90.00
_cell.angle_beta   90.00
_cell.angle_gamma   90.00
#
_symmetry.space_group_name_H-M   'P 1'
#
loop_
_entity.id
_entity.type
_entity.pdbx_description
1 polymer ?
#
loop_
_entity_poly.entity_id
_entity_poly.type
_entity_poly.pdbx_seq_one_letter_code
_entity_poly.pdbx_strand_id
1 'polypeptide(L)' 'MNYREDLEIKLQKVILAMQEVVEDIYKTDQEKQRIISKLIEFKEAIISKGIELNIELEAA' A
#
# COMPACT_ATOMS: atom_id res chain seq x y z
N MET A 1 17.06 9.09 -8.41
CA MET A 1 15.66 8.75 -8.12
C MET A 1 15.19 9.70 -7.03
N ASN A 2 14.08 10.40 -7.23
CA ASN A 2 13.54 11.31 -6.22
C ASN A 2 12.90 10.48 -5.10
N TYR A 3 13.24 10.75 -3.84
CA TYR A 3 12.75 9.96 -2.71
C TYR A 3 11.23 10.06 -2.55
N ARG A 4 10.64 11.21 -2.89
CA ARG A 4 9.18 11.39 -2.94
C ARG A 4 8.53 10.46 -3.95
N GLU A 5 9.03 10.48 -5.18
CA GLU A 5 8.53 9.64 -6.29
C GLU A 5 8.65 8.15 -5.96
N ASP A 6 9.73 7.74 -5.28
CA ASP A 6 9.88 6.36 -4.80
C ASP A 6 8.80 5.97 -3.77
N LEU A 7 8.50 6.84 -2.81
CA LEU A 7 7.44 6.61 -1.82
C LEU A 7 6.05 6.56 -2.49
N GLU A 8 5.76 7.47 -3.43
CA GLU A 8 4.49 7.51 -4.16
C GLU A 8 4.30 6.22 -5.00
N ILE A 9 5.34 5.78 -5.72
CA ILE A 9 5.30 4.51 -6.48
C ILE A 9 5.09 3.32 -5.55
N LYS A 10 5.76 3.29 -4.38
CA LYS A 10 5.55 2.22 -3.39
C LYS A 10 4.12 2.21 -2.87
N LEU A 11 3.55 3.39 -2.58
CA LEU A 11 2.17 3.51 -2.11
C LEU A 11 1.18 3.00 -3.16
N GLN A 12 1.34 3.42 -4.42
CA GLN A 12 0.51 2.96 -5.53
C GLN A 12 0.57 1.45 -5.74
N LYS A 13 1.77 0.84 -5.62
CA LYS A 13 1.93 -0.62 -5.71
C LYS A 13 1.20 -1.36 -4.60
N VAL A 14 1.22 -0.85 -3.37
CA VAL A 14 0.48 -1.45 -2.25
C VAL A 14 -1.02 -1.37 -2.50
N ILE A 15 -1.52 -0.23 -2.98
CA ILE A 15 -2.94 -0.05 -3.32
C ILE A 15 -3.36 -1.04 -4.41
N LEU A 16 -2.57 -1.17 -5.48
CA LEU A 16 -2.85 -2.12 -6.56
C LEU A 16 -2.87 -3.57 -6.06
N ALA A 17 -1.88 -3.96 -5.25
CA ALA A 17 -1.86 -5.30 -4.67
C ALA A 17 -3.08 -5.59 -3.78
N MET A 18 -3.60 -4.58 -3.06
CA MET A 18 -4.84 -4.73 -2.29
C MET A 18 -6.04 -4.99 -3.21
N GLN A 19 -6.15 -4.29 -4.33
CA GLN A 19 -7.21 -4.49 -5.33
C GLN A 19 -7.14 -5.89 -5.93
N GLU A 20 -5.96 -6.33 -6.36
CA GLU A 20 -5.75 -7.68 -6.91
C GLU A 20 -6.18 -8.77 -5.93
N VAL A 21 -5.90 -8.60 -4.64
CA VAL A 21 -6.31 -9.57 -3.60
C VAL A 21 -7.83 -9.59 -3.40
N VAL A 22 -8.49 -8.44 -3.46
CA VAL A 22 -9.96 -8.35 -3.36
C VAL A 22 -10.62 -9.07 -4.55
N GLU A 23 -10.08 -8.85 -5.75
CA GLU A 23 -10.59 -9.42 -7.01
C GLU A 23 -10.23 -10.90 -7.22
N ASP A 24 -9.29 -11.45 -6.45
CA ASP A 24 -8.87 -12.85 -6.56
C ASP A 24 -10.00 -13.82 -6.18
N ILE A 25 -10.61 -14.47 -7.17
CA ILE A 25 -11.71 -15.44 -6.97
C ILE A 25 -11.26 -16.79 -6.38
N TYR A 26 -9.94 -17.05 -6.33
CA TYR A 26 -9.39 -18.32 -5.86
C TYR A 26 -9.03 -18.31 -4.37
N LYS A 27 -9.13 -17.15 -3.69
CA LYS A 27 -8.88 -17.00 -2.25
C LYS A 27 -10.17 -16.90 -1.47
N THR A 28 -10.18 -17.52 -0.29
CA THR A 28 -11.27 -17.32 0.67
C THR A 28 -11.23 -15.91 1.26
N ASP A 29 -12.36 -15.42 1.74
CA ASP A 29 -12.44 -14.09 2.39
C ASP A 29 -11.47 -13.98 3.58
N GLN A 30 -11.27 -15.07 4.33
CA GLN A 30 -10.32 -15.09 5.44
C GLN A 30 -8.87 -14.93 4.99
N GLU A 31 -8.50 -15.55 3.87
CA GLU A 31 -7.16 -15.38 3.28
C GLU A 31 -6.98 -13.98 2.72
N LYS A 32 -7.99 -13.45 2.02
CA LYS A 32 -7.99 -12.06 1.54
C LYS A 32 -7.79 -11.09 2.67
N GLN A 33 -8.54 -11.23 3.77
CA GLN A 33 -8.39 -10.38 4.95
C GLN A 33 -6.97 -10.45 5.53
N ARG A 34 -6.39 -11.65 5.69
CA ARG A 34 -5.03 -11.80 6.21
C ARG A 34 -3.98 -11.09 5.34
N ILE A 35 -4.13 -11.16 4.02
CA ILE A 35 -3.21 -10.50 3.09
C ILE A 35 -3.43 -8.98 3.10
N ILE A 36 -4.69 -8.54 3.05
CA ILE A 36 -5.06 -7.12 3.10
C ILE A 36 -4.56 -6.47 4.40
N SER A 37 -4.68 -7.13 5.56
CA SER A 37 -4.14 -6.60 6.82
C SER A 37 -2.64 -6.30 6.74
N LYS A 38 -1.85 -7.20 6.15
CA LYS A 38 -0.41 -6.96 5.94
C LYS A 38 -0.14 -5.83 4.96
N LEU A 39 -0.93 -5.73 3.89
CA LEU A 39 -0.81 -4.64 2.92
C LEU A 39 -1.17 -3.28 3.55
N ILE A 40 -2.13 -3.23 4.47
CA ILE A 40 -2.45 -2.04 5.26
C ILE A 40 -1.25 -1.62 6.13
N GLU A 41 -0.59 -2.56 6.80
CA GLU A 41 0.63 -2.26 7.59
C GLU A 41 1.73 -1.63 6.71
N PHE A 42 1.94 -2.15 5.49
CA PHE A 42 2.88 -1.54 4.54
C PHE A 42 2.43 -0.14 4.10
N LYS A 43 1.14 0.04 3.83
CA LYS A 43 0.57 1.35 3.46
C LYS A 43 0.83 2.39 4.56
N GLU A 44 0.55 2.04 5.80
CA GLU A 44 0.75 2.90 6.96
C GLU A 44 2.22 3.21 7.19
N ALA A 45 3.12 2.23 7.03
CA ALA A 45 4.57 2.45 7.14
C ALA A 45 5.08 3.44 6.07
N ILE A 46 4.60 3.34 4.83
CA ILE A 46 4.96 4.28 3.76
C ILE A 46 4.46 5.69 4.07
N ILE A 47 3.20 5.83 4.52
CA ILE A 47 2.62 7.12 4.90
C ILE A 47 3.37 7.74 6.07
N SER A 48 3.64 6.96 7.12
CA SER A 48 4.45 7.39 8.28
C SER A 48 5.82 7.89 7.83
N LYS A 49 6.45 7.20 6.85
CA LYS A 49 7.74 7.63 6.32
C LYS A 49 7.67 8.94 5.55
N GLY A 50 6.59 9.18 4.80
CA GLY A 50 6.32 10.47 4.17
C GLY A 50 6.22 11.59 5.19
N ILE A 51 5.46 11.37 6.27
CA ILE A 51 5.30 12.33 7.38
C ILE A 51 6.65 12.64 8.05
N GLU A 52 7.43 11.60 8.40
CA GLU A 52 8.77 11.76 9.01
C GLU A 52 9.70 12.66 8.19
N LEU A 53 9.54 12.62 6.86
CA LEU A 53 10.41 13.34 5.92
C LEU A 53 9.79 14.66 5.43
N ASN A 54 8.65 15.07 5.98
CA ASN A 54 7.87 16.23 5.53
C ASN A 54 7.55 16.17 4.01
N ILE A 55 7.26 14.97 3.52
CA ILE A 55 6.84 14.72 2.14
C ILE A 55 5.33 14.52 2.15
N GLU A 56 4.61 15.41 1.48
CA GLU A 56 3.19 15.25 1.23
C GLU A 56 3.01 14.21 0.11
N LEU A 57 2.52 13.02 0.48
CA LEU A 57 2.22 11.95 -0.45
C LEU A 57 0.80 12.14 -0.98
N GLU A 58 0.65 12.38 -2.28
CA GLU A 58 -0.66 12.41 -2.92
C GLU A 58 -1.12 10.98 -3.19
N ALA A 59 -2.17 10.55 -2.48
CA ALA A 59 -2.90 9.34 -2.84
C ALA A 59 -3.81 9.69 -4.03
N ALA A 60 -3.31 9.42 -5.24
CA ALA A 60 -4.08 9.52 -6.48
C ALA A 60 -5.31 8.60 -6.49
#